data_AF-A0A963QXB1-F1
#
_entry.id   AF-A0A963QXB1-F1
#
_cell.length_a   1.000
_cell.length_b   1.000
_cell.length_c   1.000
_cell.angle_alpha   90.00
_cell.angle_beta   90.00
_cell.angle_gamma   90.00
#
_symmetry.space_group_name_H-M   'P 1'
#
loop_
_entity.id
_entity.type
_entity.pdbx_description
1 polymer ?
#
loop_
_entity_poly.entity_id
_entity_poly.type
_entity_poly.pdbx_seq_one_letter_code
_entity_poly.pdbx_strand_id
1 'polypeptide(L)'
;MLSRNDFRARLLEVRPDLAERVRDNEVKRKLALALRALRKERGLTQREIEARSGLAQSMISRLEAPSGPMPKWETIMRYVRACDGHMLLGFSLEAFDEEAFLQPSNDTGNEKVVSAVSLG
;
A
#
# COMPACT_ATOMS: atom_id res chain seq x y z
N MET A 1 -8.30 29.08 -0.02
CA MET A 1 -8.57 27.68 0.37
C MET A 1 -7.20 27.00 0.49
N LEU A 2 -6.83 26.43 1.64
CA LEU A 2 -5.52 25.79 1.81
C LEU A 2 -5.46 24.50 0.98
N SER A 3 -4.37 24.25 0.27
CA SER A 3 -4.16 22.97 -0.42
C SER A 3 -4.04 21.83 0.59
N ARG A 4 -4.36 20.60 0.16
CA ARG A 4 -4.17 19.39 0.98
C ARG A 4 -2.73 19.23 1.46
N ASN A 5 -1.76 19.68 0.64
CA ASN A 5 -0.34 19.65 1.00
C ASN A 5 0.00 20.73 2.03
N ASP A 6 -0.48 21.96 1.85
CA ASP A 6 -0.23 23.07 2.78
C ASP A 6 -0.85 22.81 4.16
N PHE A 7 -2.05 22.23 4.18
CA PHE A 7 -2.70 21.82 5.42
C PHE A 7 -1.89 20.75 6.16
N ARG A 8 -1.38 19.75 5.43
CA ARG A 8 -0.58 18.66 6.01
C ARG A 8 0.75 19.19 6.56
N ALA A 9 1.45 20.04 5.80
CA ALA A 9 2.71 20.65 6.24
C ALA A 9 2.51 21.42 7.56
N ARG A 10 1.51 22.30 7.59
CA ARG A 10 1.19 23.08 8.79
C ARG A 10 0.76 22.22 9.98
N LEU A 11 0.03 21.14 9.75
CA LEU A 11 -0.38 20.21 10.80
C LEU A 11 0.84 19.52 11.45
N LEU A 12 1.83 19.15 10.64
CA LEU A 12 3.05 18.49 11.11
C LEU A 12 3.97 19.46 11.88
N GLU A 13 3.98 20.75 11.52
CA GLU A 13 4.70 21.79 12.25
C GLU A 13 4.11 22.03 13.65
N VAL A 14 2.78 22.10 13.75
CA VAL A 14 2.07 22.37 15.02
C VAL A 14 2.09 21.14 15.94
N ARG A 15 2.24 19.93 15.38
CA ARG A 15 2.19 18.66 16.11
C ARG A 15 3.36 17.76 15.72
N PRO A 16 4.55 17.97 16.29
CA PRO A 16 5.74 17.18 16.00
C PRO A 16 5.55 15.67 16.31
N ASP A 17 4.73 15.36 17.32
CA ASP A 17 4.34 13.98 17.67
C ASP A 17 3.61 13.27 16.52
N LEU A 18 2.85 14.01 15.70
CA LEU A 18 2.23 13.45 14.50
C LEU A 18 3.25 13.25 13.40
N ALA A 19 4.27 14.10 13.28
CA ALA A 19 5.34 13.94 12.31
C ALA A 19 6.15 12.66 12.58
N GLU A 20 6.47 12.38 13.84
CA GLU A 20 7.08 11.12 14.27
C GLU A 20 6.21 9.93 13.90
N ARG A 21 4.93 9.93 14.29
CA ARG A 21 4.02 8.82 13.96
C ARG A 21 3.86 8.62 12.46
N VAL A 22 3.90 9.68 11.66
CA VAL A 22 3.84 9.61 10.20
C VAL A 22 5.10 8.95 9.62
N ARG A 23 6.28 9.25 10.18
CA ARG A 23 7.54 8.59 9.81
C ARG A 23 7.52 7.11 10.22
N ASP A 24 7.17 6.82 11.47
CA ASP A 24 7.15 5.45 12.00
C ASP A 24 6.19 4.52 11.24
N ASN A 25 5.10 5.07 10.70
CA ASN A 25 4.11 4.31 9.94
C ASN A 25 4.28 4.44 8.42
N GLU A 26 5.37 5.03 7.92
CA GLU A 26 5.57 5.25 6.49
C GLU A 26 5.45 3.96 5.67
N VAL A 27 6.21 2.93 6.05
CA VAL A 27 6.19 1.62 5.41
C VAL A 27 4.80 0.99 5.48
N LYS A 28 4.15 1.02 6.65
CA LYS A 28 2.79 0.48 6.84
C LYS A 28 1.78 1.20 5.96
N ARG A 29 1.91 2.52 5.86
CA ARG A 29 1.04 3.39 5.07
C ARG A 29 1.17 3.06 3.59
N LYS A 30 2.39 2.94 3.06
CA LYS A 30 2.63 2.54 1.66
C LYS A 30 1.97 1.18 1.37
N LEU A 31 2.23 0.16 2.19
CA LEU A 31 1.62 -1.16 2.05
C LEU A 31 0.08 -1.11 2.10
N ALA A 32 -0.49 -0.40 3.07
CA ALA A 32 -1.94 -0.31 3.23
C ALA A 32 -2.63 0.34 2.03
N LEU A 33 -2.03 1.41 1.49
CA LEU A 33 -2.53 2.09 0.30
C LEU A 33 -2.40 1.21 -0.94
N ALA A 34 -1.29 0.49 -1.10
CA ALA A 34 -1.07 -0.46 -2.19
C ALA A 34 -2.12 -1.59 -2.18
N LEU A 35 -2.36 -2.24 -1.03
CA LEU A 35 -3.38 -3.29 -0.90
C LEU A 35 -4.78 -2.77 -1.19
N ARG A 36 -5.11 -1.58 -0.68
CA ARG A 36 -6.41 -0.94 -0.95
C ARG A 36 -6.58 -0.59 -2.43
N ALA A 37 -5.54 -0.10 -3.09
CA ALA A 37 -5.56 0.20 -4.52
C ALA A 37 -5.77 -1.07 -5.33
N LEU A 38 -5.01 -2.13 -5.06
CA LEU A 38 -5.16 -3.44 -5.70
C LEU A 38 -6.59 -3.97 -5.61
N ARG A 39 -7.18 -3.96 -4.40
CA ARG A 39 -8.56 -4.40 -4.20
C ARG A 39 -9.56 -3.56 -5.01
N LYS A 40 -9.39 -2.24 -5.02
CA LYS A 40 -10.27 -1.32 -5.75
C LYS A 40 -10.16 -1.51 -7.26
N GLU A 41 -8.95 -1.70 -7.79
CA GLU A 41 -8.72 -1.98 -9.21
C GLU A 41 -9.46 -3.25 -9.67
N ARG A 42 -9.61 -4.21 -8.76
CA ARG A 42 -10.36 -5.46 -9.00
C ARG A 42 -11.86 -5.33 -8.75
N GLY A 43 -12.35 -4.15 -8.38
CA GLY A 43 -13.76 -3.89 -8.10
C GLY A 43 -14.30 -4.58 -6.84
N LEU A 44 -13.43 -5.04 -5.94
CA LEU A 44 -13.83 -5.85 -4.79
C LEU A 44 -14.08 -4.99 -3.55
N THR A 45 -15.06 -5.38 -2.75
CA THR A 45 -15.31 -4.87 -1.39
C THR A 45 -14.46 -5.62 -0.36
N GLN A 46 -14.36 -5.08 0.85
CA GLN A 46 -13.66 -5.78 1.94
C GLN A 46 -14.34 -7.10 2.33
N ARG A 47 -15.68 -7.18 2.25
CA ARG A 47 -16.44 -8.42 2.52
C ARG A 47 -16.18 -9.50 1.48
N GLU A 48 -16.01 -9.11 0.22
CA GLU A 48 -15.64 -10.06 -0.84
C GLU A 48 -14.22 -10.59 -0.65
N ILE A 49 -13.27 -9.76 -0.22
CA ILE A 49 -11.93 -10.24 0.14
C ILE A 49 -11.97 -11.17 1.35
N GLU A 50 -12.79 -10.91 2.36
CA GLU A 50 -12.98 -11.83 3.50
C GLU A 50 -13.40 -13.22 3.01
N ALA A 51 -14.44 -13.28 2.18
CA ALA A 51 -14.92 -14.53 1.61
C ALA A 51 -13.87 -15.27 0.77
N ARG A 52 -13.03 -14.54 0.01
CA ARG A 52 -12.00 -15.13 -0.87
C ARG A 52 -10.71 -15.51 -0.15
N SER A 53 -10.31 -14.76 0.87
CA SER A 53 -9.02 -14.93 1.56
C SER A 53 -9.08 -15.80 2.81
N GLY A 54 -10.28 -16.01 3.37
CA GLY A 54 -10.46 -16.61 4.69
C GLY A 54 -9.93 -15.75 5.85
N LEU A 55 -9.58 -14.48 5.58
CA LEU A 55 -9.19 -13.52 6.61
C LEU A 55 -10.44 -12.85 7.18
N ALA A 56 -10.53 -12.75 8.50
CA ALA A 56 -11.62 -12.02 9.15
C ALA A 56 -11.65 -10.55 8.69
N GLN A 57 -12.86 -9.97 8.61
CA GLN A 57 -13.06 -8.58 8.22
C GLN A 57 -12.18 -7.60 9.01
N SER A 58 -12.03 -7.81 10.32
CA SER A 58 -11.21 -6.95 11.19
C SER A 58 -9.72 -6.99 10.83
N MET A 59 -9.23 -8.10 10.25
CA MET A 59 -7.87 -8.22 9.74
C MET A 59 -7.71 -7.45 8.43
N ILE A 60 -8.69 -7.56 7.52
CA ILE A 60 -8.72 -6.81 6.26
C ILE A 60 -8.74 -5.30 6.51
N SER A 61 -9.58 -4.85 7.46
CA SER A 61 -9.61 -3.44 7.85
C SER A 61 -8.26 -2.96 8.40
N ARG A 62 -7.53 -3.79 9.16
CA ARG A 62 -6.19 -3.46 9.67
C ARG A 62 -5.12 -3.49 8.58
N LEU A 63 -5.23 -4.38 7.60
CA LEU A 63 -4.34 -4.40 6.43
C LEU A 63 -4.42 -3.09 5.65
N GLU A 64 -5.64 -2.60 5.40
CA GLU A 64 -5.90 -1.36 4.66
C GLU A 64 -5.78 -0.07 5.51
N ALA A 65 -5.59 -0.20 6.82
CA ALA A 65 -5.37 0.95 7.70
C ALA A 65 -3.94 1.50 7.52
N PRO A 66 -3.77 2.83 7.36
CA PRO A 66 -2.45 3.44 7.13
C PRO A 66 -1.53 3.44 8.35
N SER A 67 -2.01 2.98 9.51
CA SER A 67 -1.29 2.93 10.77
C SER A 67 -1.55 1.62 11.50
N GLY A 68 -0.67 1.30 12.45
CA GLY A 68 -0.78 0.10 13.29
C GLY A 68 0.31 -0.92 12.97
N PRO A 69 0.26 -2.11 13.57
CA PRO A 69 1.34 -3.09 13.44
C PRO A 69 1.49 -3.58 12.00
N MET A 70 2.73 -3.91 11.63
CA MET A 70 3.01 -4.56 10.35
C MET A 70 2.35 -5.95 10.32
N PRO A 71 1.57 -6.27 9.27
CA PRO A 71 1.04 -7.61 9.11
C PRO A 71 2.16 -8.61 8.81
N LYS A 72 1.92 -9.88 9.13
CA LYS A 72 2.80 -10.99 8.73
C LYS A 72 2.75 -11.16 7.21
N TRP A 73 3.87 -11.60 6.63
CA TRP A 73 3.99 -11.85 5.19
C TRP A 73 2.89 -12.77 4.64
N GLU A 74 2.56 -13.84 5.36
CA GLU A 74 1.52 -14.78 4.94
C GLU A 74 0.14 -14.12 4.83
N THR A 75 -0.12 -13.12 5.68
CA THR A 75 -1.38 -12.38 5.67
C THR A 75 -1.47 -11.47 4.45
N ILE A 76 -0.36 -10.82 4.08
CA ILE A 76 -0.25 -10.01 2.86
C ILE A 76 -0.49 -10.90 1.63
N MET A 77 0.19 -12.04 1.56
CA MET A 77 0.06 -12.98 0.44
C MET A 77 -1.38 -13.50 0.25
N ARG A 78 -2.07 -13.84 1.34
CA ARG A 78 -3.49 -14.27 1.27
C ARG A 78 -4.39 -13.17 0.71
N TYR A 79 -4.18 -11.93 1.14
CA TYR A 79 -4.94 -10.78 0.64
C TYR A 79 -4.68 -10.55 -0.86
N VAL A 80 -3.41 -10.51 -1.27
CA VAL A 80 -3.01 -10.28 -2.68
C VAL A 80 -3.60 -11.36 -3.59
N ARG A 81 -3.48 -12.63 -3.20
CA ARG A 81 -4.07 -13.76 -3.95
C ARG A 81 -5.59 -13.69 -4.03
N ALA A 82 -6.27 -13.29 -2.96
CA ALA A 82 -7.72 -13.10 -2.97
C ALA A 82 -8.19 -11.97 -3.89
N CYS A 83 -7.30 -11.03 -4.24
CA CYS A 83 -7.53 -10.02 -5.27
C CYS A 83 -7.15 -10.52 -6.68
N ASP A 84 -6.73 -11.78 -6.84
CA ASP A 84 -6.12 -12.29 -8.08
C ASP A 84 -4.92 -11.42 -8.54
N GLY A 85 -4.23 -10.83 -7.57
CA GLY A 85 -3.11 -9.92 -7.78
C GLY A 85 -1.75 -10.61 -7.72
N HIS A 86 -0.73 -9.83 -8.06
CA HIS A 86 0.67 -10.24 -8.01
C HIS A 86 1.46 -9.24 -7.17
N MET A 87 2.52 -9.72 -6.53
CA MET A 87 3.42 -8.89 -5.72
C MET A 87 4.86 -9.17 -6.13
N LEU A 88 5.63 -8.10 -6.32
CA LEU A 88 7.07 -8.13 -6.52
C LEU A 88 7.75 -7.53 -5.29
N LEU A 89 8.88 -8.11 -4.88
CA LEU A 89 9.76 -7.57 -3.85
C LEU A 89 11.14 -7.34 -4.48
N GLY A 90 11.66 -6.12 -4.35
CA GLY A 90 12.95 -5.72 -4.92
C GLY A 90 13.96 -5.33 -3.83
N PHE A 91 15.23 -5.57 -4.13
CA PHE A 91 16.37 -5.12 -3.34
C PHE A 91 17.33 -4.38 -4.29
N SER A 92 17.87 -3.25 -3.87
CA SER A 92 18.79 -2.45 -4.67
C SER A 92 19.81 -1.77 -3.76
N LEU A 93 21.02 -1.56 -4.29
CA LEU A 93 22.06 -0.75 -3.65
C LEU A 93 21.83 0.75 -3.92
N GLU A 94 21.07 1.06 -4.96
CA GLU A 94 20.66 2.42 -5.34
C GLU A 94 19.18 2.62 -5.02
N ALA A 95 18.76 3.87 -4.81
CA ALA A 95 17.36 4.19 -4.59
C ALA A 95 16.51 3.81 -5.80
N PHE A 96 15.33 3.21 -5.57
CA PHE A 96 14.38 2.91 -6.63
C PHE A 96 13.68 4.19 -7.10
N ASP A 97 13.60 4.37 -8.42
CA ASP A 97 12.62 5.28 -9.03
C ASP A 97 11.25 4.60 -9.06
N GLU A 98 10.43 4.87 -8.04
CA GLU A 98 9.09 4.29 -7.90
C GLU A 98 8.16 4.66 -9.07
N GLU A 99 8.31 5.86 -9.66
CA GLU A 99 7.44 6.33 -10.75
C GLU A 99 7.79 5.64 -12.07
N ALA A 100 9.08 5.46 -12.36
CA ALA A 100 9.52 4.71 -13.53
C ALA A 100 9.02 3.25 -13.51
N PHE A 101 8.94 2.64 -12.31
CA PHE A 101 8.50 1.25 -12.16
C PHE A 101 7.00 1.04 -12.44
N LEU A 102 6.18 2.08 -12.25
CA LEU A 102 4.74 2.02 -12.46
C LEU A 102 4.32 2.27 -13.91
N GLN A 103 5.24 2.70 -14.78
CA GLN A 103 4.90 2.91 -16.18
C GLN A 103 4.74 1.56 -16.89
N PRO A 104 3.60 1.30 -17.56
CA PRO A 104 3.44 0.10 -18.37
C PRO A 104 4.53 0.09 -19.45
N SER A 105 5.35 -0.96 -19.46
CA SER A 105 6.36 -1.14 -20.50
C SER A 105 5.63 -1.25 -21.83
N ASN A 106 5.95 -0.39 -22.79
CA ASN A 106 5.48 -0.50 -24.18
C ASN A 106 6.05 -1.74 -24.92
N ASP A 107 6.67 -2.68 -24.19
CA ASP A 107 7.18 -3.92 -24.73
C ASP A 107 6.17 -5.04 -24.44
N THR A 108 5.72 -5.64 -25.53
CA THR A 108 4.58 -6.56 -25.61
C THR A 108 4.86 -7.81 -24.77
N GLY A 109 4.48 -7.80 -23.49
CA GLY A 109 4.58 -8.97 -22.63
C GLY A 109 4.43 -8.74 -21.12
N ASN A 110 4.57 -7.50 -20.62
CA ASN A 110 4.45 -7.25 -19.18
C ASN A 110 3.29 -6.28 -18.88
N GLU A 111 2.07 -6.79 -18.97
CA GLU A 111 0.87 -6.04 -18.62
C GLU A 111 0.80 -5.81 -17.09
N LYS A 112 1.00 -4.53 -16.74
CA LYS A 112 0.41 -3.83 -15.57
C LYS A 112 0.95 -4.22 -14.19
N VAL A 113 2.09 -3.64 -13.82
CA VAL A 113 2.42 -3.42 -12.41
C VAL A 113 1.41 -2.44 -11.82
N VAL A 114 0.52 -2.92 -10.93
CA VAL A 114 -0.56 -2.10 -10.33
C VAL A 114 -0.07 -1.30 -9.12
N SER A 115 1.05 -1.69 -8.51
CA SER A 115 1.67 -0.99 -7.39
C SER A 115 3.12 -1.47 -7.20
N ALA A 116 4.05 -0.53 -7.05
CA ALA A 116 5.43 -0.75 -6.64
C ALA A 116 5.58 -0.22 -5.22
N VAL A 117 6.22 -0.98 -4.32
CA VAL A 117 6.58 -0.47 -3.00
C VAL A 117 8.05 -0.76 -2.78
N SER A 118 8.88 0.29 -2.80
CA SER A 118 10.23 0.22 -2.27
C SER A 118 10.17 0.33 -0.75
N LEU A 119 10.86 -0.58 -0.07
CA LEU A 119 11.04 -0.56 1.39
C LEU A 119 12.43 -0.04 1.80
N GLY A 120 13.14 0.63 0.88
CA GLY A 120 14.39 1.35 1.15
C GLY A 120 14.16 2.71 1.78
#